data_AF-A0A657IW05-F1
#
_entry.id   AF-A0A657IW05-F1
#
_cell.length_a   1.000
_cell.length_b   1.000
_cell.length_c   1.000
_cell.angle_alpha   90.00
_cell.angle_beta   90.00
_cell.angle_gamma   90.00
#
_symmetry.space_group_name_H-M   'P 1'
#
loop_
_entity.id
_entity.type
_entity.pdbx_description
1 polymer ?
#
loop_
_entity_poly.entity_id
_entity_poly.type
_entity_poly.pdbx_seq_one_letter_code
_entity_poly.pdbx_strand_id
1 'polypeptide(L)'
;MSHEPGAPETRTTAEPRSYRGGFASLKNGARQVVGISRVASRLGPKQVKDELKIATMEMKEKGAKLGVGAAFVAVGLVFALFAVIVLLVAAVAGLAKVMEAWLAALLLGVLFLILLAIFVLVGISKIKKQLPLKPESAIFGLLYDLGVAKEGSAYTSSRVRRELREKQEEKEAEKKEKKRREDAGEVPEEPTPTREQVEQRTKARRDHLKTLRDDFSSQTERVSSTARGLVGKTTADAKAVPNRARDVAEGLADTPWTRSRQAALG
;
A
#
# COMPACT_ATOMS: atom_id res chain seq x y z
N MET A 1 46.56 -76.09 -26.46
CA MET A 1 47.47 -76.45 -25.37
C MET A 1 47.28 -75.42 -24.26
N SER A 2 46.68 -75.91 -23.16
CA SER A 2 46.73 -75.45 -21.75
C SER A 2 47.33 -74.08 -21.39
N HIS A 3 46.57 -73.29 -20.60
CA HIS A 3 46.92 -72.64 -19.31
C HIS A 3 45.68 -71.81 -18.87
N GLU A 4 44.83 -72.32 -17.97
CA GLU A 4 44.79 -72.17 -16.49
C GLU A 4 44.21 -70.84 -15.94
N PRO A 5 43.53 -70.87 -14.76
CA PRO A 5 42.57 -69.88 -14.28
C PRO A 5 43.17 -68.85 -13.32
N GLY A 6 42.48 -67.70 -13.15
CA GLY A 6 42.81 -66.73 -12.10
C GLY A 6 41.68 -65.72 -11.87
N ALA A 7 40.91 -65.91 -10.80
CA ALA A 7 40.20 -64.80 -10.14
C ALA A 7 41.21 -64.07 -9.21
N PRO A 8 41.02 -62.76 -8.94
CA PRO A 8 40.34 -62.44 -7.68
C PRO A 8 39.44 -61.19 -7.71
N GLU A 9 38.51 -61.19 -6.77
CA GLU A 9 37.54 -60.14 -6.43
C GLU A 9 38.20 -58.78 -6.16
N THR A 10 37.72 -57.72 -6.81
CA THR A 10 37.98 -56.34 -6.36
C THR A 10 36.97 -55.98 -5.26
N ARG A 11 37.40 -56.04 -4.00
CA ARG A 11 36.70 -55.41 -2.88
C ARG A 11 36.68 -53.90 -3.09
N THR A 12 35.51 -53.33 -3.39
CA THR A 12 35.26 -51.90 -3.25
C THR A 12 35.21 -51.57 -1.76
N THR A 13 36.32 -51.05 -1.22
CA THR A 13 36.34 -50.43 0.10
C THR A 13 35.62 -49.08 0.03
N ALA A 14 34.36 -49.06 0.48
CA ALA A 14 33.64 -47.82 0.72
C ALA A 14 34.23 -47.12 1.95
N GLU A 15 34.99 -46.04 1.76
CA GLU A 15 35.39 -45.17 2.86
C GLU A 15 34.16 -44.50 3.50
N PRO A 16 34.07 -44.40 4.84
CA PRO A 16 33.04 -43.63 5.49
C PRO A 16 33.32 -42.13 5.32
N ARG A 17 32.46 -41.44 4.56
CA ARG A 17 32.41 -39.97 4.53
C ARG A 17 32.25 -39.44 5.95
N SER A 18 33.29 -38.80 6.48
CA SER A 18 33.27 -38.17 7.79
C SER A 18 32.28 -36.99 7.81
N TYR A 19 31.15 -37.19 8.48
CA TYR A 19 30.08 -36.21 8.71
C TYR A 19 30.47 -35.12 9.74
N ARG A 20 31.77 -34.78 9.87
CA ARG A 20 32.29 -33.89 10.91
C ARG A 20 32.52 -32.44 10.43
N GLY A 21 32.19 -32.11 9.18
CA GLY A 21 32.41 -30.78 8.58
C GLY A 21 31.21 -29.82 8.59
N GLY A 22 29.99 -30.31 8.86
CA GLY A 22 28.75 -29.54 8.64
C GLY A 22 28.58 -28.31 9.56
N PHE A 23 29.01 -28.40 10.82
CA PHE A 23 28.82 -27.32 11.79
C PHE A 23 29.74 -26.10 11.57
N ALA A 24 30.96 -26.32 11.03
CA ALA A 24 31.88 -25.23 10.72
C ALA A 24 31.40 -24.39 9.52
N SER A 25 30.80 -25.03 8.51
CA SER A 25 30.22 -24.37 7.34
C SER A 25 28.99 -23.52 7.70
N LEU A 26 28.11 -24.02 8.58
CA LEU A 26 26.94 -23.26 9.06
C LEU A 26 27.32 -21.98 9.83
N LYS A 27 28.36 -22.06 10.69
CA LYS A 27 28.84 -20.93 11.48
C LYS A 27 29.46 -19.83 10.58
N ASN A 28 30.11 -20.23 9.49
CA ASN A 28 30.68 -19.30 8.53
C ASN A 28 29.61 -18.67 7.62
N GLY A 29 28.59 -19.43 7.20
CA GLY A 29 27.43 -18.91 6.49
C GLY A 29 26.63 -17.89 7.31
N ALA A 30 26.41 -18.15 8.60
CA ALA A 30 25.75 -17.20 9.50
C ALA A 30 26.54 -15.88 9.65
N ARG A 31 27.87 -15.93 9.68
CA ARG A 31 28.72 -14.73 9.71
C ARG A 31 28.69 -13.94 8.40
N GLN A 32 28.57 -14.62 7.27
CA GLN A 32 28.48 -14.01 5.95
C GLN A 32 27.14 -13.27 5.75
N VAL A 33 26.02 -13.85 6.21
CA VAL A 33 24.70 -13.20 6.19
C VAL A 33 24.68 -11.94 7.07
N VAL A 34 25.32 -11.99 8.24
CA VAL A 34 25.47 -10.81 9.13
C VAL A 34 26.36 -9.73 8.51
N GLY A 35 27.37 -10.11 7.73
CA GLY A 35 28.23 -9.18 6.98
C GLY A 35 27.46 -8.44 5.88
N ILE A 36 26.62 -9.16 5.13
CA ILE A 36 25.80 -8.60 4.05
C ILE A 36 24.74 -7.64 4.62
N SER A 37 24.07 -8.01 5.72
CA SER A 37 23.09 -7.11 6.34
C SER A 37 23.75 -5.82 6.85
N ARG A 38 24.94 -5.91 7.47
CA ARG A 38 25.67 -4.74 7.97
C ARG A 38 26.12 -3.80 6.85
N VAL A 39 26.55 -4.34 5.72
CA VAL A 39 26.94 -3.54 4.54
C VAL A 39 25.72 -2.90 3.89
N ALA A 40 24.62 -3.64 3.73
CA ALA A 40 23.35 -3.11 3.23
C ALA A 40 22.78 -2.00 4.13
N SER A 41 22.79 -2.17 5.45
CA SER A 41 22.36 -1.14 6.40
C SER A 41 23.23 0.11 6.39
N ARG A 42 24.50 0.00 5.99
CA ARG A 42 25.44 1.13 5.91
C ARG A 42 25.39 1.87 4.57
N LEU A 43 25.11 1.15 3.47
CA LEU A 43 25.09 1.70 2.10
C LEU A 43 23.68 2.10 1.63
N GLY A 44 22.64 1.35 1.99
CA GLY A 44 21.25 1.60 1.58
C GLY A 44 20.77 3.02 1.85
N PRO A 45 20.95 3.57 3.07
CA PRO A 45 20.54 4.95 3.37
C PRO A 45 21.31 6.00 2.56
N LYS A 46 22.55 5.72 2.14
CA LYS A 46 23.33 6.66 1.32
C LYS A 46 22.84 6.69 -0.11
N GLN A 47 22.58 5.53 -0.70
CA GLN A 47 22.07 5.41 -2.05
C GLN A 47 20.68 6.05 -2.19
N VAL A 48 19.78 5.82 -1.22
CA VAL A 48 18.47 6.50 -1.18
C VAL A 48 18.63 8.02 -1.08
N LYS A 49 19.57 8.51 -0.27
CA LYS A 49 19.84 9.95 -0.14
C LYS A 49 20.36 10.54 -1.44
N ASP A 50 21.22 9.82 -2.17
CA ASP A 50 21.80 10.30 -3.42
C ASP A 50 20.75 10.33 -4.55
N GLU A 51 19.91 9.29 -4.65
CA GLU A 51 18.77 9.25 -5.59
C GLU A 51 17.75 10.36 -5.29
N LEU A 52 17.42 10.58 -4.02
CA LEU A 52 16.56 11.69 -3.60
C LEU A 52 17.18 13.04 -3.95
N LYS A 53 18.50 13.18 -3.81
CA LYS A 53 19.19 14.43 -4.14
C LYS A 53 19.15 14.71 -5.64
N ILE A 54 19.36 13.69 -6.48
CA ILE A 54 19.23 13.78 -7.95
C ILE A 54 17.80 14.14 -8.33
N ALA A 55 16.81 13.42 -7.81
CA ALA A 55 15.39 13.73 -8.04
C ALA A 55 15.04 15.16 -7.60
N THR A 56 15.58 15.63 -6.48
CA THR A 56 15.34 17.00 -5.99
C THR A 56 15.99 18.05 -6.89
N MET A 57 17.19 17.79 -7.43
CA MET A 57 17.86 18.71 -8.36
C MET A 57 17.07 18.82 -9.68
N GLU A 58 16.66 17.69 -10.24
CA GLU A 58 15.86 17.66 -11.47
C GLU A 58 14.46 18.29 -11.25
N MET A 59 13.83 18.03 -10.11
CA MET A 59 12.55 18.63 -9.75
C MET A 59 12.66 20.13 -9.47
N LYS A 60 13.80 20.64 -8.97
CA LYS A 60 14.03 22.08 -8.84
C LYS A 60 14.20 22.75 -10.21
N GLU A 61 14.95 22.15 -11.13
CA GLU A 61 15.15 22.71 -12.47
C GLU A 61 13.86 22.72 -13.29
N LYS A 62 13.12 21.60 -13.30
CA LYS A 62 11.82 21.49 -13.99
C LYS A 62 10.73 22.26 -13.25
N GLY A 63 10.73 22.20 -11.93
CA GLY A 63 9.74 22.83 -11.06
C GLY A 63 9.89 24.34 -10.95
N ALA A 64 11.09 24.91 -11.11
CA ALA A 64 11.26 26.36 -11.13
C ALA A 64 10.58 27.00 -12.35
N LYS A 65 10.75 26.41 -13.54
CA LYS A 65 10.12 26.92 -14.78
C LYS A 65 8.59 26.77 -14.75
N LEU A 66 8.11 25.60 -14.32
CA LEU A 66 6.67 25.38 -14.10
C LEU A 66 6.11 26.26 -12.97
N GLY A 67 6.89 26.48 -11.91
CA GLY A 67 6.51 27.25 -10.74
C GLY A 67 6.36 28.74 -11.03
N VAL A 68 7.24 29.33 -11.83
CA VAL A 68 7.10 30.73 -12.27
C VAL A 68 5.84 30.90 -13.13
N GLY A 69 5.60 30.00 -14.08
CA GLY A 69 4.38 30.01 -14.89
C GLY A 69 3.11 29.87 -14.04
N ALA A 70 3.11 28.92 -13.10
CA ALA A 70 2.01 28.71 -12.17
C ALA A 70 1.78 29.93 -11.25
N ALA A 71 2.85 30.62 -10.84
CA ALA A 71 2.75 31.84 -10.04
C ALA A 71 2.09 32.98 -10.82
N PHE A 72 2.47 33.21 -12.07
CA PHE A 72 1.81 34.21 -12.92
C PHE A 72 0.34 33.86 -13.19
N VAL A 73 0.03 32.59 -13.43
CA VAL A 73 -1.37 32.14 -13.56
C VAL A 73 -2.14 32.38 -12.26
N ALA A 74 -1.56 32.08 -11.10
CA ALA A 74 -2.20 32.33 -9.82
C ALA A 74 -2.49 33.82 -9.60
N VAL A 75 -1.52 34.69 -9.86
CA VAL A 75 -1.71 36.15 -9.79
C VAL A 75 -2.78 36.60 -10.79
N GLY A 76 -2.73 36.11 -12.03
CA GLY A 76 -3.74 36.39 -13.05
C GLY A 76 -5.15 35.97 -12.64
N LEU A 77 -5.30 34.81 -12.00
CA LEU A 77 -6.59 34.34 -11.47
C LEU A 77 -7.12 35.24 -10.34
N VAL A 78 -6.23 35.76 -9.48
CA VAL A 78 -6.62 36.75 -8.46
C VAL A 78 -7.15 38.04 -9.10
N PHE A 79 -6.44 38.57 -10.10
CA PHE A 79 -6.91 39.75 -10.85
C PHE A 79 -8.21 39.46 -11.62
N ALA A 80 -8.34 38.29 -12.23
CA ALA A 80 -9.56 37.88 -12.90
C ALA A 80 -10.75 37.81 -11.91
N LEU A 81 -10.53 37.33 -10.70
CA LEU A 81 -11.55 37.31 -9.65
C LEU A 81 -12.00 38.72 -9.27
N PHE A 82 -11.07 39.65 -9.08
CA PHE A 82 -11.41 41.06 -8.85
C PHE A 82 -12.15 41.69 -10.03
N ALA A 83 -11.73 41.41 -11.27
CA ALA A 83 -12.41 41.89 -12.46
C ALA A 83 -13.85 41.39 -12.55
N VAL A 84 -14.11 40.12 -12.23
CA VAL A 84 -15.47 39.56 -12.17
C VAL A 84 -16.31 40.28 -11.12
N ILE A 85 -15.78 40.57 -9.93
CA ILE A 85 -16.51 41.31 -8.88
C ILE A 85 -16.90 42.71 -9.38
N VAL A 86 -15.97 43.44 -9.99
CA VAL A 86 -16.24 44.78 -10.54
C VAL A 86 -17.30 44.73 -11.64
N LEU A 87 -17.22 43.73 -12.55
CA LEU A 87 -18.21 43.53 -13.60
C LEU A 87 -19.59 43.17 -13.04
N LEU A 88 -19.66 42.37 -11.98
CA LEU A 88 -20.92 42.05 -11.30
C LEU A 88 -21.55 43.32 -10.69
N VAL A 89 -20.75 44.13 -10.00
CA VAL A 89 -21.23 45.41 -9.43
C VAL A 89 -21.71 46.34 -10.54
N ALA A 90 -20.96 46.47 -11.64
CA ALA A 90 -21.34 47.27 -12.79
C ALA A 90 -22.63 46.76 -13.46
N ALA A 91 -22.79 45.44 -13.59
CA ALA A 91 -23.99 44.82 -14.14
C ALA A 91 -25.23 45.07 -13.27
N VAL A 92 -25.10 44.93 -11.94
CA VAL A 92 -26.18 45.26 -11.00
C VAL A 92 -26.52 46.74 -11.07
N ALA A 93 -25.51 47.62 -11.04
CA ALA A 93 -25.72 49.08 -11.12
C ALA A 93 -26.35 49.51 -12.45
N GLY A 94 -25.97 48.90 -13.57
CA GLY A 94 -26.55 49.14 -14.88
C GLY A 94 -28.00 48.67 -14.96
N LEU A 95 -28.30 47.47 -14.46
CA LEU A 95 -29.65 46.93 -14.45
C LEU A 95 -30.57 47.69 -13.47
N ALA A 96 -30.00 48.21 -12.38
CA ALA A 96 -30.69 49.06 -11.41
C ALA A 96 -31.16 50.41 -12.00
N LYS A 97 -30.74 50.78 -13.22
CA LYS A 97 -31.30 51.94 -13.94
C LYS A 97 -32.67 51.67 -14.56
N VAL A 98 -33.02 50.40 -14.74
CA VAL A 98 -34.28 49.95 -15.38
C VAL A 98 -35.26 49.38 -14.35
N MET A 99 -34.75 48.86 -13.24
CA MET A 99 -35.56 48.25 -12.16
C MET A 99 -34.93 48.50 -10.78
N GLU A 100 -35.65 48.16 -9.70
CA GLU A 100 -35.13 48.28 -8.34
C GLU A 100 -33.82 47.48 -8.11
N ALA A 101 -32.88 48.06 -7.36
CA ALA A 101 -31.53 47.52 -7.22
C ALA A 101 -31.50 46.10 -6.58
N TRP A 102 -32.39 45.84 -5.63
CA TRP A 102 -32.50 44.51 -5.00
C TRP A 102 -32.96 43.44 -5.99
N LEU A 103 -33.87 43.80 -6.91
CA LEU A 103 -34.39 42.88 -7.93
C LEU A 103 -33.33 42.60 -9.00
N ALA A 104 -32.58 43.64 -9.40
CA ALA A 104 -31.44 43.51 -10.31
C ALA A 104 -30.38 42.53 -9.76
N ALA A 105 -30.04 42.65 -8.47
CA ALA A 105 -29.10 41.75 -7.81
C ALA A 105 -29.61 40.30 -7.77
N LEU A 106 -30.90 40.08 -7.47
CA LEU A 106 -31.50 38.75 -7.45
C LEU A 106 -31.50 38.09 -8.84
N LEU A 107 -31.88 38.82 -9.89
CA LEU A 107 -31.88 38.29 -11.26
C LEU A 107 -30.48 37.87 -11.72
N LEU A 108 -29.48 38.73 -11.48
CA LEU A 108 -28.10 38.39 -11.82
C LEU A 108 -27.59 37.21 -10.99
N GLY A 109 -27.96 37.13 -9.71
CA GLY A 109 -27.66 36.01 -8.84
C GLY A 109 -28.23 34.68 -9.35
N VAL A 110 -29.50 34.67 -9.76
CA VAL A 110 -30.13 33.48 -10.36
C VAL A 110 -29.44 33.07 -11.66
N LEU A 111 -29.10 34.03 -12.53
CA LEU A 111 -28.36 33.76 -13.77
C LEU A 111 -27.01 33.08 -13.47
N PHE A 112 -26.26 33.60 -12.50
CA PHE A 112 -24.97 33.03 -12.11
C PHE A 112 -25.10 31.64 -11.45
N LEU A 113 -26.16 31.40 -10.68
CA LEU A 113 -26.43 30.07 -10.13
C LEU A 113 -26.70 29.03 -11.22
N ILE A 114 -27.44 29.40 -12.26
CA ILE A 114 -27.68 28.53 -13.43
C ILE A 114 -26.36 28.23 -14.14
N LEU A 115 -25.55 29.26 -14.41
CA LEU A 115 -24.24 29.07 -15.04
C LEU A 115 -23.34 28.18 -14.19
N LEU A 116 -23.26 28.43 -12.88
CA LEU A 116 -22.49 27.63 -11.94
C LEU A 116 -22.93 26.16 -11.97
N ALA A 117 -24.24 25.90 -11.95
CA ALA A 117 -24.78 24.54 -12.06
C ALA A 117 -24.32 23.88 -13.37
N ILE A 118 -24.41 24.57 -14.51
CA ILE A 118 -23.94 24.05 -15.80
C ILE A 118 -22.43 23.73 -15.74
N PHE A 119 -21.60 24.64 -15.24
CA PHE A 119 -20.16 24.42 -15.10
C PHE A 119 -19.84 23.24 -14.20
N VAL A 120 -20.52 23.10 -13.06
CA VAL A 120 -20.36 21.96 -12.15
C VAL A 120 -20.78 20.67 -12.84
N LEU A 121 -21.93 20.64 -13.52
CA LEU A 121 -22.41 19.46 -14.23
C LEU A 121 -21.44 19.05 -15.35
N VAL A 122 -20.96 20.00 -16.15
CA VAL A 122 -19.98 19.75 -17.21
C VAL A 122 -18.64 19.32 -16.63
N GLY A 123 -18.18 19.96 -15.55
CA GLY A 123 -16.95 19.63 -14.85
C GLY A 123 -16.98 18.20 -14.31
N ILE A 124 -18.04 17.85 -13.58
CA ILE A 124 -18.29 16.49 -13.09
C ILE A 124 -18.38 15.51 -14.26
N SER A 125 -19.06 15.86 -15.35
CA SER A 125 -19.18 15.00 -16.53
C SER A 125 -17.84 14.77 -17.21
N LYS A 126 -16.98 15.80 -17.31
CA LYS A 126 -15.62 15.67 -17.86
C LYS A 126 -14.72 14.84 -16.95
N ILE A 127 -14.77 15.07 -15.65
CA ILE A 127 -14.05 14.27 -14.64
C ILE A 127 -14.50 12.81 -14.73
N LYS A 128 -15.81 12.55 -14.75
CA LYS A 128 -16.37 11.20 -14.88
C LYS A 128 -16.01 10.52 -16.20
N LYS A 129 -15.95 11.26 -17.31
CA LYS A 129 -15.51 10.74 -18.63
C LYS A 129 -14.01 10.44 -18.68
N GLN A 130 -13.21 11.13 -17.86
CA GLN A 130 -11.77 10.84 -17.72
C GLN A 130 -11.46 9.86 -16.58
N LEU A 131 -12.51 9.37 -15.89
CA LEU A 131 -12.44 8.20 -15.03
C LEU A 131 -12.86 6.97 -15.88
N PRO A 132 -12.01 5.95 -16.04
CA PRO A 132 -11.28 5.36 -14.94
C PRO A 132 -9.83 5.88 -14.88
N LEU A 133 -9.58 6.80 -13.94
CA LEU A 133 -8.29 6.90 -13.27
C LEU A 133 -8.16 5.65 -12.38
N LYS A 134 -8.24 4.47 -13.00
CA LYS A 134 -7.47 3.34 -12.54
C LYS A 134 -6.10 3.68 -13.09
N PRO A 135 -5.15 4.19 -12.29
CA PRO A 135 -3.77 4.20 -12.72
C PRO A 135 -3.38 2.72 -12.80
N GLU A 136 -3.72 2.09 -13.93
CA GLU A 136 -3.48 0.68 -14.19
C GLU A 136 -2.01 0.40 -13.90
N SER A 137 -1.12 1.29 -14.31
CA SER A 137 0.31 1.25 -14.01
C SER A 137 0.65 1.24 -12.51
N ALA A 138 -0.04 2.01 -11.67
CA ALA A 138 0.23 2.07 -10.23
C ALA A 138 -0.38 0.87 -9.48
N ILE A 139 -1.56 0.43 -9.91
CA ILE A 139 -2.21 -0.78 -9.38
C ILE A 139 -1.44 -2.03 -9.83
N PHE A 140 -0.94 -2.07 -11.07
CA PHE A 140 -0.07 -3.13 -11.58
C PHE A 140 1.28 -3.15 -10.89
N GLY A 141 1.89 -1.99 -10.60
CA GLY A 141 3.13 -1.93 -9.82
C GLY A 141 2.94 -2.54 -8.44
N LEU A 142 1.86 -2.19 -7.73
CA LEU A 142 1.58 -2.73 -6.39
C LEU A 142 1.30 -4.24 -6.42
N LEU A 143 0.50 -4.71 -7.39
CA LEU A 143 0.17 -6.13 -7.55
C LEU A 143 1.36 -6.96 -8.01
N TYR A 144 2.24 -6.39 -8.85
CA TYR A 144 3.49 -6.99 -9.29
C TYR A 144 4.47 -7.10 -8.12
N ASP A 145 4.63 -6.04 -7.33
CA ASP A 145 5.51 -6.04 -6.16
C ASP A 145 5.02 -7.02 -5.08
N LEU A 146 3.70 -7.15 -4.90
CA LEU A 146 3.09 -8.16 -4.04
C LEU A 146 3.25 -9.59 -4.60
N GLY A 147 3.15 -9.76 -5.92
CA GLY A 147 3.39 -11.03 -6.60
C GLY A 147 4.84 -11.48 -6.47
N VAL A 148 5.79 -10.56 -6.66
CA VAL A 148 7.23 -10.80 -6.48
C VAL A 148 7.57 -11.07 -5.02
N ALA A 149 6.92 -10.38 -4.07
CA ALA A 149 7.08 -10.65 -2.64
C ALA A 149 6.53 -12.04 -2.24
N LYS A 150 5.50 -12.54 -2.94
CA LYS A 150 4.85 -13.82 -2.65
C LYS A 150 5.48 -15.02 -3.36
N GLU A 151 5.89 -14.86 -4.62
CA GLU A 151 6.32 -15.94 -5.51
C GLU A 151 7.81 -15.84 -5.92
N GLY A 152 8.50 -14.76 -5.55
CA GLY A 152 9.92 -14.57 -5.85
C GLY A 152 10.20 -14.41 -7.34
N SER A 153 11.39 -14.86 -7.79
CA SER A 153 11.89 -14.65 -9.16
C SER A 153 11.21 -15.49 -10.24
N ALA A 154 10.21 -16.30 -9.90
CA ALA A 154 9.44 -17.10 -10.86
C ALA A 154 8.33 -16.30 -11.56
N TYR A 155 8.07 -15.05 -11.13
CA TYR A 155 7.02 -14.20 -11.67
C TYR A 155 7.50 -13.36 -12.87
N THR A 156 7.41 -13.92 -14.08
CA THR A 156 7.85 -13.23 -15.30
C THR A 156 6.79 -12.24 -15.80
N SER A 157 7.19 -10.96 -15.93
CA SER A 157 6.35 -9.83 -16.34
C SER A 157 5.63 -9.99 -17.70
N SER A 158 6.11 -10.90 -18.54
CA SER A 158 5.54 -11.20 -19.87
C SER A 158 4.22 -11.98 -19.82
N ARG A 159 4.03 -12.88 -18.85
CA ARG A 159 2.78 -13.67 -18.71
C ARG A 159 1.62 -12.78 -18.27
N VAL A 160 1.88 -11.90 -17.30
CA VAL A 160 0.89 -10.97 -16.75
C VAL A 160 0.44 -9.98 -17.81
N ARG A 161 1.37 -9.42 -18.58
CA ARG A 161 1.03 -8.48 -19.65
C ARG A 161 0.19 -9.13 -20.76
N ARG A 162 0.39 -10.43 -21.00
CA ARG A 162 -0.43 -11.21 -21.93
C ARG A 162 -1.84 -11.45 -21.36
N GLU A 163 -1.94 -11.96 -20.14
CA GLU A 163 -3.25 -12.19 -19.48
C GLU A 163 -4.07 -10.90 -19.31
N LEU A 164 -3.41 -9.75 -19.15
CA LEU A 164 -4.08 -8.46 -19.05
C LEU A 164 -4.52 -7.91 -20.39
N ARG A 165 -3.70 -8.06 -21.44
CA ARG A 165 -4.11 -7.72 -22.80
C ARG A 165 -5.28 -8.58 -23.24
N GLU A 166 -5.23 -9.88 -23.00
CA GLU A 166 -6.33 -10.81 -23.26
C GLU A 166 -7.60 -10.35 -22.51
N LYS A 167 -7.53 -10.02 -21.21
CA LYS A 167 -8.67 -9.47 -20.46
C LYS A 167 -9.16 -8.09 -20.92
N GLN A 168 -8.27 -7.25 -21.45
CA GLN A 168 -8.63 -5.94 -22.00
C GLN A 168 -9.31 -6.09 -23.36
N GLU A 169 -8.77 -6.95 -24.22
CA GLU A 169 -9.32 -7.31 -25.53
C GLU A 169 -10.68 -7.99 -25.38
N GLU A 170 -10.84 -8.90 -24.41
CA GLU A 170 -12.14 -9.51 -24.08
C GLU A 170 -13.17 -8.46 -23.65
N LYS A 171 -12.79 -7.52 -22.78
CA LYS A 171 -13.70 -6.44 -22.34
C LYS A 171 -14.02 -5.44 -23.44
N GLU A 172 -13.07 -5.17 -24.34
CA GLU A 172 -13.30 -4.34 -25.51
C GLU A 172 -14.18 -5.05 -26.54
N ALA A 173 -14.00 -6.35 -26.74
CA ALA A 173 -14.85 -7.18 -27.57
C ALA A 173 -16.27 -7.25 -26.98
N GLU A 174 -16.42 -7.48 -25.68
CA GLU A 174 -17.72 -7.51 -24.99
C GLU A 174 -18.41 -6.14 -25.07
N LYS A 175 -17.68 -5.03 -24.94
CA LYS A 175 -18.24 -3.68 -25.11
C LYS A 175 -18.62 -3.38 -26.55
N LYS A 176 -17.80 -3.77 -27.53
CA LYS A 176 -18.11 -3.60 -28.96
C LYS A 176 -19.32 -4.45 -29.36
N GLU A 177 -19.41 -5.66 -28.81
CA GLU A 177 -20.55 -6.54 -29.01
C GLU A 177 -21.81 -6.00 -28.33
N LYS A 178 -21.74 -5.54 -27.08
CA LYS A 178 -22.85 -4.86 -26.40
C LYS A 178 -23.31 -3.63 -27.18
N LYS A 179 -22.38 -2.78 -27.63
CA LYS A 179 -22.70 -1.60 -28.42
C LYS A 179 -23.33 -1.98 -29.78
N ARG A 180 -22.82 -3.02 -30.45
CA ARG A 180 -23.38 -3.54 -31.70
C ARG A 180 -24.78 -4.13 -31.51
N ARG A 181 -25.05 -4.79 -30.37
CA ARG A 181 -26.37 -5.31 -29.98
C ARG A 181 -27.34 -4.18 -29.63
N GLU A 182 -26.87 -3.15 -28.91
CA GLU A 182 -27.63 -1.91 -28.64
C GLU A 182 -27.98 -1.16 -29.92
N ASP A 183 -27.03 -0.97 -30.84
CA ASP A 183 -27.23 -0.32 -32.15
C ASP A 183 -28.14 -1.15 -33.08
N ALA A 184 -28.18 -2.47 -32.93
CA ALA A 184 -29.07 -3.38 -33.65
C ALA A 184 -30.49 -3.48 -33.04
N GLY A 185 -30.76 -2.78 -31.94
CA GLY A 185 -32.05 -2.85 -31.23
C GLY A 185 -32.31 -4.20 -30.56
N GLU A 186 -31.29 -5.05 -30.47
CA GLU A 186 -31.38 -6.40 -29.93
C GLU A 186 -31.07 -6.32 -28.44
N VAL A 187 -32.11 -6.07 -27.64
CA VAL A 187 -32.05 -6.09 -26.17
C VAL A 187 -31.62 -7.50 -25.77
N PRO A 188 -30.41 -7.70 -25.21
CA PRO A 188 -30.06 -9.00 -24.68
C PRO A 188 -31.00 -9.27 -23.51
N GLU A 189 -31.90 -10.24 -23.64
CA GLU A 189 -32.54 -10.82 -22.47
C GLU A 189 -31.41 -11.44 -21.63
N GLU A 190 -31.02 -10.74 -20.56
CA GLU A 190 -30.41 -11.44 -19.44
C GLU A 190 -31.39 -12.55 -19.06
N PRO A 191 -31.01 -13.84 -19.07
CA PRO A 191 -31.90 -14.88 -18.60
C PRO A 191 -32.21 -14.54 -17.15
N THR A 192 -33.42 -14.03 -16.90
CA THR A 192 -33.83 -13.66 -15.55
C THR A 192 -33.67 -14.92 -14.70
N PRO A 193 -32.81 -14.90 -13.66
CA PRO A 193 -32.46 -16.11 -12.96
C PRO A 193 -33.74 -16.74 -12.42
N THR A 194 -33.96 -18.01 -12.77
CA THR A 194 -35.13 -18.78 -12.31
C THR A 194 -35.19 -18.70 -10.78
N ARG A 195 -36.39 -18.62 -10.20
CA ARG A 195 -36.57 -18.42 -8.74
C ARG A 195 -35.73 -19.39 -7.89
N GLU A 196 -35.57 -20.63 -8.36
CA GLU A 196 -34.72 -21.65 -7.73
C GLU A 196 -33.24 -21.27 -7.71
N GLN A 197 -32.72 -20.70 -8.80
CA GLN A 197 -31.33 -20.23 -8.88
C GLN A 197 -31.07 -19.05 -7.94
N VAL A 198 -32.07 -18.18 -7.76
CA VAL A 198 -32.01 -17.09 -6.78
C VAL A 198 -31.98 -17.67 -5.37
N GLU A 199 -32.83 -18.64 -5.06
CA GLU A 199 -32.88 -19.28 -3.74
C GLU A 199 -31.57 -19.99 -3.39
N GLN A 200 -31.00 -20.76 -4.33
CA GLN A 200 -29.71 -21.44 -4.14
C GLN A 200 -28.57 -20.46 -3.87
N ARG A 201 -28.49 -19.36 -4.63
CA ARG A 201 -27.49 -18.30 -4.40
C ARG A 201 -27.69 -17.63 -3.05
N THR A 202 -28.93 -17.44 -2.63
CA THR A 202 -29.26 -16.81 -1.35
C THR A 202 -28.87 -17.71 -0.18
N LYS A 203 -29.10 -19.03 -0.30
CA LYS A 203 -28.69 -20.03 0.69
C LYS A 203 -27.16 -20.12 0.79
N ALA A 204 -26.46 -20.21 -0.34
CA ALA A 204 -25.01 -20.22 -0.40
C ALA A 204 -24.38 -18.96 0.23
N ARG A 205 -24.97 -17.77 0.00
CA ARG A 205 -24.54 -16.52 0.65
C ARG A 205 -24.74 -16.57 2.16
N ARG A 206 -25.88 -17.08 2.64
CA ARG A 206 -26.15 -17.17 4.09
C ARG A 206 -25.17 -18.10 4.79
N ASP A 207 -24.87 -19.24 4.19
CA ASP A 207 -23.93 -20.19 4.79
C ASP A 207 -22.49 -19.64 4.76
N HIS A 208 -22.09 -18.96 3.69
CA HIS A 208 -20.81 -18.25 3.64
C HIS A 208 -20.70 -17.09 4.65
N LEU A 209 -21.80 -16.37 4.90
CA LEU A 209 -21.81 -15.32 5.92
C LEU A 209 -21.71 -15.87 7.34
N LYS A 210 -22.24 -17.08 7.60
CA LYS A 210 -22.07 -17.75 8.90
C LYS A 210 -20.61 -18.09 9.14
N THR A 211 -19.92 -18.68 8.16
CA THR A 211 -18.50 -19.03 8.31
C THR A 211 -17.64 -17.79 8.54
N LEU A 212 -17.90 -16.71 7.79
CA LEU A 212 -17.18 -15.44 8.00
C LEU A 212 -17.40 -14.84 9.39
N ARG A 213 -18.62 -14.94 9.92
CA ARG A 213 -18.94 -14.47 11.29
C ARG A 213 -18.18 -15.28 12.33
N ASP A 214 -18.15 -16.61 12.18
CA ASP A 214 -17.51 -17.51 13.14
C ASP A 214 -15.97 -17.38 13.07
N ASP A 215 -15.41 -17.13 11.89
CA ASP A 215 -13.99 -16.79 11.72
C ASP A 215 -13.66 -15.45 12.39
N PHE A 216 -14.52 -14.44 12.24
CA PHE A 216 -14.31 -13.12 12.83
C PHE A 216 -14.38 -13.15 14.37
N SER A 217 -15.32 -13.90 14.96
CA SER A 217 -15.38 -14.06 16.42
C SER A 217 -14.12 -14.75 16.94
N SER A 218 -13.68 -15.83 16.28
CA SER A 218 -12.47 -16.56 16.68
C SER A 218 -11.19 -15.72 16.57
N GLN A 219 -11.08 -14.85 15.55
CA GLN A 219 -9.95 -13.92 15.42
C GLN A 219 -9.96 -12.85 16.51
N THR A 220 -11.13 -12.30 16.83
CA THR A 220 -11.29 -11.28 17.87
C THR A 220 -10.90 -11.82 19.25
N GLU A 221 -11.25 -13.07 19.57
CA GLU A 221 -10.85 -13.74 20.82
C GLU A 221 -9.34 -13.93 20.93
N ARG A 222 -8.67 -14.33 19.84
CA ARG A 222 -7.19 -14.49 19.81
C ARG A 222 -6.46 -13.16 19.97
N VAL A 223 -6.95 -12.11 19.34
CA VAL A 223 -6.37 -10.76 19.46
C VAL A 223 -6.58 -10.21 20.88
N SER A 224 -7.79 -10.36 21.43
CA SER A 224 -8.08 -9.89 22.79
C SER A 224 -7.30 -10.63 23.88
N SER A 225 -7.09 -11.94 23.73
CA SER A 225 -6.31 -12.75 24.68
C SER A 225 -4.81 -12.43 24.61
N THR A 226 -4.27 -12.23 23.40
CA THR A 226 -2.88 -11.76 23.21
C THR A 226 -2.68 -10.37 23.80
N ALA A 227 -3.63 -9.45 23.56
CA ALA A 227 -3.60 -8.10 24.12
C ALA A 227 -3.69 -8.10 25.66
N ARG A 228 -4.60 -8.89 26.25
CA ARG A 228 -4.69 -9.04 27.72
C ARG A 228 -3.42 -9.63 28.31
N GLY A 229 -2.79 -10.61 27.65
CA GLY A 229 -1.52 -11.18 28.08
C GLY A 229 -0.38 -10.16 28.09
N LEU A 230 -0.34 -9.25 27.11
CA LEU A 230 0.64 -8.17 27.01
C LEU A 230 0.41 -7.07 28.07
N VAL A 231 -0.84 -6.70 28.31
CA VAL A 231 -1.23 -5.76 29.37
C VAL A 231 -0.93 -6.35 30.76
N GLY A 232 -1.18 -7.65 30.95
CA GLY A 232 -0.86 -8.36 32.19
C GLY A 232 0.64 -8.38 32.48
N LYS A 233 1.47 -8.68 31.46
CA LYS A 233 2.94 -8.68 31.61
C LYS A 233 3.50 -7.30 31.91
N THR A 234 3.04 -6.27 31.19
CA THR A 234 3.49 -4.88 31.41
C THR A 234 3.06 -4.36 32.79
N THR A 235 1.86 -4.71 33.26
CA THR A 235 1.40 -4.33 34.62
C THR A 235 2.18 -5.08 35.70
N ALA A 236 2.48 -6.37 35.49
CA ALA A 236 3.28 -7.17 36.42
C ALA A 236 4.73 -6.67 36.50
N ASP A 237 5.36 -6.39 35.35
CA ASP A 237 6.70 -5.80 35.30
C ASP A 237 6.71 -4.42 35.97
N ALA A 238 5.73 -3.55 35.69
CA ALA A 238 5.63 -2.23 36.32
C ALA A 238 5.51 -2.30 37.85
N LYS A 239 4.77 -3.28 38.39
CA LYS A 239 4.68 -3.51 39.84
C LYS A 239 5.98 -4.08 40.44
N ALA A 240 6.77 -4.81 39.66
CA ALA A 240 8.04 -5.39 40.10
C ALA A 240 9.22 -4.40 40.07
N VAL A 241 9.12 -3.30 39.31
CA VAL A 241 10.14 -2.24 39.22
C VAL A 241 10.60 -1.70 40.58
N PRO A 242 9.72 -1.28 41.51
CA PRO A 242 10.15 -0.72 42.79
C PRO A 242 10.88 -1.74 43.68
N ASN A 243 10.52 -3.02 43.62
CA ASN A 243 11.21 -4.07 44.39
C ASN A 243 12.58 -4.38 43.78
N ARG A 244 12.68 -4.52 42.45
CA ARG A 244 13.98 -4.67 41.77
C ARG A 244 14.91 -3.48 42.02
N ALA A 245 14.37 -2.27 42.07
CA ALA A 245 15.16 -1.07 42.38
C ALA A 245 15.69 -1.09 43.82
N ARG A 246 14.92 -1.62 44.77
CA ARG A 246 15.36 -1.82 46.17
C ARG A 246 16.42 -2.91 46.28
N ASP A 247 16.22 -4.06 45.64
CA ASP A 247 17.20 -5.16 45.67
C ASP A 247 18.56 -4.74 45.09
N VAL A 248 18.54 -3.92 44.02
CA VAL A 248 19.77 -3.35 43.44
C VAL A 248 20.41 -2.32 44.37
N ALA A 249 19.61 -1.49 45.05
CA ALA A 249 20.12 -0.51 46.01
C ALA A 249 20.75 -1.18 47.24
N GLU A 250 20.13 -2.24 47.77
CA GLU A 250 20.67 -3.03 48.87
C GLU A 250 21.95 -3.79 48.46
N GLY A 251 21.97 -4.38 47.26
CA GLY A 251 23.18 -5.03 46.73
C GLY A 251 24.36 -4.08 46.51
N LEU A 252 24.08 -2.81 46.20
CA LEU A 252 25.12 -1.76 46.10
C LEU A 252 25.61 -1.31 47.48
N ALA A 253 24.73 -1.27 48.48
CA ALA A 253 25.09 -0.96 49.86
C ALA A 253 25.97 -2.05 50.50
N ASP A 254 25.81 -3.30 50.06
CA ASP A 254 26.47 -4.47 50.65
C ASP A 254 27.77 -4.90 49.93
N THR A 255 28.38 -3.97 49.20
CA THR A 255 29.62 -4.19 48.46
C THR A 255 30.85 -4.33 49.38
N PRO A 256 31.90 -5.08 48.99
CA PRO A 256 33.06 -5.36 49.87
C PRO A 256 33.81 -4.11 50.37
N TRP A 257 33.71 -3.01 49.63
CA TRP A 257 34.36 -1.73 49.96
C TRP A 257 33.60 -0.90 50.99
N THR A 258 32.28 -1.09 51.18
CA THR A 258 31.52 -0.41 52.25
C THR A 258 31.73 -1.08 53.60
N ARG A 259 31.90 -2.42 53.61
CA ARG A 259 32.18 -3.23 54.80
C ARG A 259 33.51 -2.87 55.48
N SER A 260 34.53 -2.50 54.70
CA SER A 260 35.85 -2.12 55.24
C SER A 260 35.88 -0.73 55.88
N ARG A 261 34.93 0.17 55.58
CA ARG A 261 34.83 1.49 56.23
C ARG A 261 34.16 1.45 57.60
N GLN A 262 33.22 0.54 57.84
CA GLN A 262 32.56 0.42 59.15
C GLN A 262 33.44 -0.28 60.20
N ALA A 263 34.29 -1.23 59.78
CA ALA A 263 35.23 -1.90 60.68
C ALA A 263 36.40 -1.01 61.16
N ALA A 264 36.56 0.19 60.60
CA ALA A 264 37.60 1.15 60.98
C ALA A 264 37.13 2.23 61.98
N LEU A 265 35.86 2.16 62.43
CA LEU A 265 35.24 3.14 63.33
C LEU A 265 34.63 2.52 64.61
N GLY A 266 34.94 1.25 64.91
CA GLY A 266 34.63 0.58 66.17
C GLY A 266 35.90 0.01 66.79
#